data_AF-A0A9P6AKG2-F1
#
_entry.id   AF-A0A9P6AKG2-F1
#
_cell.length_a   1.000
_cell.length_b   1.000
_cell.length_c   1.000
_cell.angle_alpha   90.00
_cell.angle_beta   90.00
_cell.angle_gamma   90.00
#
_symmetry.space_group_name_H-M   'P 1'
#
loop_
_entity.id
_entity.type
_entity.pdbx_description
1 polymer ?
#
loop_
_entity_poly.entity_id
_entity_poly.type
_entity_poly.pdbx_seq_one_letter_code
_entity_poly.pdbx_strand_id
1 'polypeptide(L)'
;MEKFCQHSCQHPLIPLNDANNTFLTAAEIHKGAILDMYTYRNENDLSQVWAYLWNSWYYPNKWVLWACSASECILVLRTTMVVEGFWNHLKHTTLMSFNQPHINFIVHLILMQIIPTVNLKLSYHICPKSLAPWQCDFKKLWADYSKPDDVCQTAKEKVTISNPRNTKAWWQECLDWLQEEEWEAGTYNTSLHDWTCSCPSYLHSHFLICKHLI
;
A
#
# COMPACT_ATOMS: atom_id res chain seq x y z
N MET A 1 3.77 -7.54 19.74
CA MET A 1 4.32 -6.92 18.52
C MET A 1 3.33 -6.01 17.81
N GLU A 2 2.03 -6.32 17.83
CA GLU A 2 0.99 -5.54 17.11
C GLU A 2 0.98 -4.04 17.45
N LYS A 3 1.03 -3.65 18.73
CA LYS A 3 1.08 -2.23 19.15
C LYS A 3 2.23 -1.45 18.50
N PHE A 4 3.40 -2.08 18.40
CA PHE A 4 4.58 -1.44 17.83
C PHE A 4 4.45 -1.21 16.32
N CYS A 5 3.87 -2.18 15.61
CA CYS A 5 3.51 -2.02 14.22
C CYS A 5 2.50 -0.88 14.06
N GLN A 6 1.41 -0.88 14.83
CA GLN A 6 0.38 0.17 14.78
C GLN A 6 0.98 1.57 14.97
N HIS A 7 1.81 1.78 15.99
CA HIS A 7 2.46 3.08 16.24
C HIS A 7 3.34 3.55 15.09
N SER A 8 4.06 2.61 14.44
CA SER A 8 4.90 2.95 13.28
C SER A 8 4.09 3.28 12.02
N CYS A 9 2.91 2.66 11.84
CA CYS A 9 2.07 2.78 10.65
C CYS A 9 1.15 4.01 10.66
N GLN A 10 0.85 4.57 11.84
CA GLN A 10 -0.06 5.70 11.97
C GLN A 10 0.45 6.93 11.22
N HIS A 11 -0.46 7.62 10.54
CA HIS A 11 -0.16 8.78 9.71
C HIS A 11 -1.31 9.80 9.76
N PRO A 12 -1.04 11.12 9.73
CA PRO A 12 -2.08 12.15 9.79
C PRO A 12 -3.14 12.07 8.69
N LEU A 13 -2.78 11.56 7.52
CA LEU A 13 -3.70 11.37 6.39
C LEU A 13 -4.56 10.09 6.50
N ILE A 14 -4.30 9.20 7.46
CA ILE A 14 -5.09 7.99 7.65
C ILE A 14 -6.18 8.28 8.68
N PRO A 15 -7.47 8.14 8.33
CA PRO A 15 -8.55 8.40 9.27
C PRO A 15 -8.60 7.34 10.36
N LEU A 16 -9.00 7.76 11.57
CA LEU A 16 -9.37 6.82 12.64
C LEU A 16 -10.70 6.13 12.32
N ASN A 17 -10.91 4.97 12.96
CA ASN A 17 -12.10 4.17 12.79
C ASN A 17 -13.31 4.65 13.61
N ASP A 18 -13.47 5.97 13.72
CA ASP A 18 -14.52 6.61 14.50
C ASP A 18 -15.59 7.20 13.56
N ALA A 19 -16.84 7.25 14.02
CA ALA A 19 -17.98 7.74 13.23
C ALA A 19 -17.83 9.18 12.68
N ASN A 20 -16.88 9.96 13.22
CA ASN A 20 -16.63 11.35 12.87
C ASN A 20 -15.42 11.55 11.93
N ASN A 21 -14.79 10.48 11.43
CA ASN A 21 -13.63 10.54 10.51
C ASN A 21 -12.52 11.49 10.99
N THR A 22 -12.12 11.35 12.25
CA THR A 22 -11.15 12.27 12.85
C THR A 22 -9.74 11.97 12.35
N PHE A 23 -9.05 13.01 11.88
CA PHE A 23 -7.63 12.95 11.52
C PHE A 23 -6.81 13.42 12.72
N LEU A 24 -5.80 12.64 13.08
CA LEU A 24 -4.90 13.01 14.17
C LEU A 24 -3.71 13.81 13.64
N THR A 25 -3.31 14.83 14.38
CA THR A 25 -2.07 15.54 14.11
C THR A 25 -0.86 14.64 14.46
N ALA A 26 0.27 14.80 13.78
CA ALA A 26 1.51 14.06 14.08
C ALA A 26 1.89 14.09 15.58
N ALA A 27 1.71 15.24 16.23
CA ALA A 27 1.96 15.39 17.66
C ALA A 27 0.97 14.61 18.55
N GLU A 28 -0.28 14.48 18.12
CA GLU A 28 -1.32 13.73 18.84
C GLU A 28 -1.08 12.22 18.70
N ILE A 29 -0.71 11.77 17.49
CA ILE A 29 -0.30 10.38 17.23
C ILE A 29 0.88 10.00 18.14
N HIS A 30 1.92 10.85 18.21
CA HIS A 30 3.09 10.58 19.04
C HIS A 30 2.73 10.50 20.53
N LYS A 31 1.94 11.45 21.04
CA LYS A 31 1.46 11.44 22.43
C LYS A 31 0.61 10.20 22.73
N GLY A 32 -0.30 9.83 21.82
CA GLY A 32 -1.14 8.64 21.94
C GLY A 32 -0.31 7.37 22.02
N ALA A 33 0.68 7.22 21.14
CA ALA A 33 1.57 6.05 21.11
C ALA A 33 2.45 5.95 22.37
N ILE A 34 2.95 7.09 22.89
CA ILE A 34 3.68 7.13 24.17
C ILE A 34 2.77 6.67 25.31
N LEU A 35 1.55 7.21 25.37
CA LEU A 35 0.60 6.91 26.44
C LEU A 35 0.21 5.44 26.41
N ASP A 36 -0.06 4.87 25.23
CA ASP A 36 -0.41 3.46 25.08
C ASP A 36 0.71 2.50 25.50
N MET A 37 1.98 2.84 25.22
CA MET A 37 3.11 2.04 25.69
C MET A 37 3.38 2.25 27.19
N TYR A 38 3.12 3.44 27.71
CA TYR A 38 3.28 3.74 29.13
C TYR A 38 2.24 3.01 29.98
N THR A 39 0.98 2.97 29.54
CA THR A 39 -0.07 2.17 30.19
C THR A 39 0.27 0.69 30.12
N TYR A 40 0.71 0.19 28.96
CA TYR A 40 1.17 -1.19 28.81
C TYR A 40 2.31 -1.53 29.76
N ARG A 41 3.27 -0.61 29.96
CA ARG A 41 4.33 -0.76 30.96
C ARG A 41 3.75 -0.85 32.37
N ASN A 42 2.78 0.00 32.73
CA ASN A 42 2.19 0.02 34.07
C ASN A 42 1.44 -1.28 34.38
N GLU A 43 0.80 -1.89 33.39
CA GLU A 43 0.06 -3.15 33.53
C GLU A 43 1.00 -4.37 33.68
N ASN A 44 2.18 -4.35 33.04
CA ASN A 44 3.10 -5.49 32.98
C ASN A 44 4.35 -5.33 33.85
N ASP A 45 4.49 -4.20 34.57
CA ASP A 45 5.65 -3.81 35.39
C ASP A 45 7.03 -3.85 34.65
N LEU A 46 7.02 -3.53 33.34
CA LEU A 46 8.21 -3.62 32.48
C LEU A 46 8.99 -2.29 32.40
N SER A 47 9.45 -1.79 33.54
CA SER A 47 10.12 -0.48 33.65
C SER A 47 11.40 -0.34 32.81
N GLN A 48 12.26 -1.35 32.81
CA GLN A 48 13.53 -1.33 32.06
C GLN A 48 13.30 -1.37 30.55
N VAL A 49 12.32 -2.19 30.11
CA VAL A 49 11.95 -2.30 28.69
C VAL A 49 11.42 -0.97 28.19
N TRP A 50 10.59 -0.28 28.98
CA TRP A 50 10.13 1.07 28.64
C TRP A 50 11.27 2.07 28.50
N ALA A 51 12.23 2.08 29.43
CA ALA A 51 13.38 2.98 29.34
C ALA A 51 14.19 2.76 28.05
N TYR A 52 14.39 1.49 27.66
CA TYR A 52 15.04 1.14 26.40
C TYR A 52 14.20 1.59 25.18
N LEU A 53 12.91 1.29 25.18
CA LEU A 53 12.01 1.65 24.09
C LEU A 53 11.92 3.17 23.89
N TRP A 54 11.86 3.91 25.00
CA TRP A 54 11.86 5.37 24.99
C TRP A 54 13.11 5.92 24.32
N ASN A 55 14.29 5.51 24.77
CA ASN A 55 15.57 6.02 24.25
C ASN A 55 15.80 5.68 22.78
N SER A 56 15.28 4.53 22.32
CA SER A 56 15.53 4.04 20.96
C SER A 56 14.48 4.51 19.94
N TRP A 57 13.20 4.65 20.34
CA TRP A 57 12.09 4.87 19.39
C TRP A 57 11.15 6.02 19.76
N TYR A 58 10.72 6.14 21.02
CA TYR A 58 9.70 7.13 21.39
C TYR A 58 10.25 8.51 21.73
N TYR A 59 11.57 8.65 21.91
CA TYR A 59 12.22 9.94 22.09
C TYR A 59 12.00 10.83 20.84
N PRO A 60 11.62 12.12 20.98
CA PRO A 60 11.21 12.96 19.84
C PRO A 60 12.19 12.96 18.65
N ASN A 61 13.50 13.03 18.91
CA ASN A 61 14.50 13.03 17.85
C ASN A 61 14.63 11.68 17.13
N LYS A 62 14.28 10.57 17.82
CA LYS A 62 14.29 9.22 17.24
C LYS A 62 12.97 8.87 16.58
N TRP A 63 11.86 9.40 17.08
CA TRP A 63 10.52 9.21 16.53
C TRP A 63 10.46 9.61 15.05
N VAL A 64 11.10 10.73 14.68
CA VAL A 64 11.16 11.22 13.29
C VAL A 64 11.79 10.20 12.34
N LEU A 65 12.75 9.40 12.80
CA LEU A 65 13.43 8.39 11.99
C LEU A 65 12.63 7.09 11.86
N TRP A 66 11.65 6.88 12.73
CA TRP A 66 10.96 5.60 12.88
C TRP A 66 9.50 5.64 12.44
N ALA A 67 8.75 6.67 12.83
CA ALA A 67 7.31 6.72 12.64
C ALA A 67 6.92 7.38 11.32
N CYS A 68 5.96 6.76 10.60
CA CYS A 68 5.38 7.36 9.41
C CYS A 68 4.73 8.72 9.70
N SER A 69 4.18 8.92 10.91
CA SER A 69 3.51 10.17 11.31
C SER A 69 4.38 11.43 11.24
N ALA A 70 5.71 11.30 11.25
CA ALA A 70 6.62 12.43 11.12
C ALA A 70 6.83 12.87 9.67
N SER A 71 6.43 12.04 8.69
CA SER A 71 6.52 12.36 7.27
C SER A 71 5.26 13.08 6.80
N GLU A 72 5.40 13.99 5.83
CA GLU A 72 4.25 14.69 5.24
C GLU A 72 3.50 13.81 4.22
N CYS A 73 4.20 12.84 3.63
CA CYS A 73 3.68 11.96 2.60
C CYS A 73 3.63 10.51 3.08
N ILE A 74 2.56 9.79 2.70
CA ILE A 74 2.47 8.34 2.87
C ILE A 74 3.42 7.67 1.87
N LEU A 75 4.42 6.95 2.38
CA LEU A 75 5.29 6.11 1.55
C LEU A 75 4.53 4.84 1.14
N VAL A 76 4.16 4.76 -0.14
CA VAL A 76 3.48 3.59 -0.74
C VAL A 76 4.36 2.33 -0.71
N LEU A 77 5.67 2.47 -0.53
CA LEU A 77 6.62 1.36 -0.49
C LEU A 77 7.34 1.35 0.86
N ARG A 78 7.15 0.28 1.64
CA ARG A 78 8.00 -0.02 2.80
C ARG A 78 9.36 -0.50 2.29
N THR A 79 10.31 0.41 2.27
CA THR A 79 11.49 0.35 1.39
C THR A 79 12.51 -0.74 1.69
N THR A 80 12.42 -1.56 2.74
CA THR A 80 13.45 -2.57 3.00
C THR A 80 13.53 -3.63 1.90
N MET A 81 12.40 -4.18 1.43
CA MET A 81 12.41 -5.21 0.39
C MET A 81 12.83 -4.68 -0.99
N VAL A 82 12.44 -3.44 -1.32
CA VAL A 82 12.83 -2.81 -2.59
C VAL A 82 14.33 -2.47 -2.55
N VAL A 83 14.82 -1.97 -1.42
CA VAL A 83 16.23 -1.66 -1.21
C VAL A 83 17.06 -2.96 -1.21
N GLU A 84 16.60 -4.01 -0.53
CA GLU A 84 17.25 -5.33 -0.54
C GLU A 84 17.25 -5.95 -1.93
N GLY A 85 16.12 -5.92 -2.64
CA GLY A 85 16.02 -6.39 -4.02
C GLY A 85 16.92 -5.60 -4.97
N PHE A 86 17.00 -4.29 -4.80
CA PHE A 86 17.93 -3.42 -5.50
C PHE A 86 19.38 -3.81 -5.23
N TRP A 87 19.77 -3.96 -3.97
CA TRP A 87 21.13 -4.37 -3.59
C TRP A 87 21.46 -5.78 -4.08
N ASN A 88 20.50 -6.69 -4.05
CA ASN A 88 20.66 -8.04 -4.58
C ASN A 88 20.92 -7.99 -6.10
N HIS A 89 20.11 -7.22 -6.83
CA HIS A 89 20.31 -7.02 -8.26
C HIS A 89 21.67 -6.38 -8.57
N LEU A 90 22.03 -5.33 -7.84
CA LEU A 90 23.30 -4.61 -7.99
C LEU A 90 24.49 -5.55 -7.73
N LYS A 91 24.41 -6.34 -6.66
CA LYS A 91 25.41 -7.35 -6.29
C LYS A 91 25.62 -8.36 -7.40
N HIS A 92 24.54 -8.88 -7.97
CA HIS A 92 24.59 -9.95 -8.98
C HIS A 92 24.84 -9.46 -10.42
N THR A 93 24.62 -8.19 -10.73
CA THR A 93 24.85 -7.64 -12.08
C THR A 93 26.17 -6.92 -12.21
N THR A 94 26.47 -6.03 -11.27
CA THR A 94 27.60 -5.09 -11.38
C THR A 94 28.77 -5.43 -10.47
N LEU A 95 28.50 -6.00 -9.29
CA LEU A 95 29.55 -6.29 -8.30
C LEU A 95 30.06 -7.74 -8.32
N MET A 96 29.50 -8.61 -9.17
CA MET A 96 29.98 -9.99 -9.32
C MET A 96 31.46 -10.07 -9.71
N SER A 97 31.96 -9.08 -10.46
CA SER A 97 33.34 -9.01 -10.91
C SER A 97 34.30 -8.39 -9.87
N PHE A 98 33.78 -7.81 -8.78
CA PHE A 98 34.58 -7.11 -7.79
C PHE A 98 34.55 -7.84 -6.45
N ASN A 99 35.70 -8.35 -6.01
CA ASN A 99 35.85 -8.86 -4.65
C ASN A 99 35.97 -7.68 -3.68
N GLN A 100 34.96 -7.49 -2.83
CA GLN A 100 34.93 -6.47 -1.77
C GLN A 100 35.13 -5.01 -2.27
N PRO A 101 34.19 -4.48 -3.07
CA PRO A 101 34.25 -3.11 -3.56
C PRO A 101 34.19 -2.09 -2.41
N HIS A 102 35.04 -1.05 -2.49
CA HIS A 102 35.00 0.07 -1.56
C HIS A 102 33.70 0.87 -1.72
N ILE A 103 33.18 1.44 -0.63
CA ILE A 103 31.89 2.16 -0.63
C ILE A 103 31.86 3.31 -1.66
N ASN A 104 32.96 4.05 -1.82
CA ASN A 104 33.05 5.13 -2.82
C ASN A 104 32.89 4.63 -4.25
N PHE A 105 33.37 3.42 -4.55
CA PHE A 105 33.23 2.82 -5.88
C PHE A 105 31.77 2.42 -6.15
N ILE A 106 31.08 1.90 -5.13
CA ILE A 106 29.65 1.59 -5.19
C ILE A 106 28.85 2.88 -5.40
N VAL A 107 29.14 3.94 -4.64
CA VAL A 107 28.47 5.25 -4.79
C VAL A 107 28.68 5.79 -6.20
N HIS A 108 29.91 5.75 -6.72
CA HIS A 108 30.20 6.15 -8.08
C HIS A 108 29.42 5.32 -9.11
N LEU A 109 29.35 3.99 -8.96
CA LEU A 109 28.55 3.11 -9.83
C LEU A 109 27.07 3.47 -9.81
N ILE A 110 26.52 3.72 -8.61
CA ILE A 110 25.11 4.11 -8.46
C ILE A 110 24.85 5.43 -9.21
N LEU A 111 25.69 6.44 -8.98
CA LEU A 111 25.54 7.77 -9.58
C LEU A 111 25.72 7.75 -11.10
N MET A 112 26.70 7.00 -11.61
CA MET A 112 27.10 7.09 -13.01
C MET A 112 26.43 6.07 -13.92
N GLN A 113 26.02 4.90 -13.40
CA GLN A 113 25.44 3.85 -14.23
C GLN A 113 23.99 3.57 -13.90
N ILE A 114 23.65 3.47 -12.61
CA ILE A 114 22.34 2.98 -12.20
C ILE A 114 21.29 4.08 -12.29
N ILE A 115 21.54 5.26 -11.71
CA ILE A 115 20.59 6.39 -11.76
C ILE A 115 20.28 6.81 -13.20
N PRO A 116 21.25 6.99 -14.11
CA PRO A 116 20.96 7.36 -15.49
C PRO A 116 20.14 6.28 -16.22
N THR A 117 20.45 5.00 -16.01
CA THR A 117 19.70 3.89 -16.62
C THR A 117 18.27 3.84 -16.12
N VAL A 118 18.05 4.04 -14.83
CA VAL A 118 16.70 4.11 -14.23
C VAL A 118 15.97 5.34 -14.74
N ASN A 119 16.60 6.51 -14.79
CA ASN A 119 15.98 7.72 -15.33
C ASN A 119 15.64 7.57 -16.82
N LEU A 120 16.45 6.89 -17.62
CA LEU A 120 16.13 6.59 -19.01
C LEU A 120 14.91 5.67 -19.11
N LYS A 121 14.88 4.57 -18.34
CA LYS A 121 13.70 3.68 -18.27
C LYS A 121 12.46 4.42 -17.79
N LEU A 122 12.59 5.25 -16.75
CA LEU A 122 11.50 6.02 -16.19
C LEU A 122 11.01 7.08 -17.19
N SER A 123 11.91 7.80 -17.84
CA SER A 123 11.56 8.76 -18.91
C SER A 123 10.85 8.07 -20.07
N TYR A 124 11.22 6.83 -20.39
CA TYR A 124 10.55 6.01 -21.38
C TYR A 124 9.10 5.67 -20.97
N HIS A 125 8.85 5.45 -19.67
CA HIS A 125 7.52 5.15 -19.12
C HIS A 125 6.67 6.40 -18.87
N ILE A 126 7.27 7.53 -18.47
CA ILE A 126 6.58 8.81 -18.24
C ILE A 126 6.21 9.47 -19.56
N CYS A 127 7.02 9.29 -20.61
CA CYS A 127 6.68 9.78 -21.94
C CYS A 127 5.51 8.95 -22.50
N PRO A 128 4.37 9.58 -22.85
CA PRO A 128 3.18 8.87 -23.31
C PRO A 128 3.45 8.28 -24.70
N LYS A 129 3.94 7.05 -24.75
CA LYS A 129 3.94 6.29 -25.99
C LYS A 129 2.55 5.76 -26.29
N SER A 130 2.31 5.48 -27.58
CA SER A 130 1.20 4.65 -28.03
C SER A 130 1.05 3.44 -27.12
N LEU A 131 -0.15 3.27 -26.56
CA LEU A 131 -0.54 2.13 -25.74
C LEU A 131 -0.08 0.83 -26.42
N ALA A 132 0.47 -0.10 -25.65
CA ALA A 132 0.75 -1.43 -26.17
C ALA A 132 -0.57 -2.04 -26.70
N PRO A 133 -0.56 -2.94 -27.71
CA PRO A 133 -1.78 -3.47 -28.31
C PRO A 133 -2.80 -4.02 -27.28
N TRP A 134 -2.33 -4.77 -26.28
CA TRP A 134 -3.18 -5.28 -25.20
C TRP A 134 -3.72 -4.17 -24.28
N GLN A 135 -2.98 -3.07 -24.09
CA GLN A 135 -3.45 -1.90 -23.34
C GLN A 135 -4.52 -1.13 -24.12
N CYS A 136 -4.43 -1.09 -25.45
CA CYS A 136 -5.50 -0.57 -26.30
C CYS A 136 -6.78 -1.40 -26.14
N ASP A 137 -6.66 -2.74 -26.16
CA ASP A 137 -7.80 -3.62 -26.02
C ASP A 137 -8.39 -3.56 -24.60
N PHE A 138 -7.54 -3.51 -23.58
CA PHE A 138 -7.96 -3.24 -22.21
C PHE A 138 -8.67 -1.89 -22.06
N LYS A 139 -8.15 -0.82 -22.66
CA LYS A 139 -8.80 0.51 -22.63
C LYS A 139 -10.17 0.50 -23.31
N LYS A 140 -10.33 -0.25 -24.41
CA LYS A 140 -11.62 -0.44 -25.07
C LYS A 140 -12.59 -1.17 -24.13
N LEU A 141 -12.16 -2.30 -23.56
CA LEU A 141 -12.95 -3.06 -22.59
C LEU A 141 -13.36 -2.16 -21.40
N TRP A 142 -12.42 -1.41 -20.84
CA TRP A 142 -12.70 -0.50 -19.73
C TRP A 142 -13.72 0.59 -20.09
N ALA A 143 -13.60 1.17 -21.29
CA ALA A 143 -14.58 2.14 -21.80
C ALA A 143 -15.95 1.50 -22.05
N ASP A 144 -16.00 0.22 -22.40
CA ASP A 144 -17.24 -0.54 -22.53
C ASP A 144 -17.88 -0.82 -21.16
N TYR A 145 -17.09 -1.21 -20.15
CA TYR A 145 -17.57 -1.46 -18.79
C TYR A 145 -17.92 -0.20 -18.01
N SER A 146 -17.35 0.96 -18.36
CA SER A 146 -17.66 2.25 -17.73
C SER A 146 -18.99 2.85 -18.19
N LYS A 147 -19.68 2.24 -19.16
CA LYS A 147 -21.02 2.69 -19.60
C LYS A 147 -22.04 2.44 -18.48
N PRO A 148 -23.05 3.32 -18.31
CA PRO A 148 -24.08 3.13 -17.29
C PRO A 148 -24.80 1.80 -17.48
N ASP A 149 -25.09 1.12 -16.37
CA ASP A 149 -25.57 -0.27 -16.35
C ASP A 149 -26.81 -0.49 -17.22
N ASP A 150 -27.71 0.50 -17.33
CA ASP A 150 -28.91 0.43 -18.16
C ASP A 150 -28.60 0.19 -19.66
N VAL A 151 -27.52 0.80 -20.16
CA VAL A 151 -27.06 0.64 -21.55
C VAL A 151 -26.38 -0.72 -21.74
N CYS A 152 -25.67 -1.20 -20.71
CA CYS A 152 -25.04 -2.51 -20.71
C CYS A 152 -26.08 -3.64 -20.63
N GLN A 153 -27.14 -3.49 -19.83
CA GLN A 153 -28.24 -4.44 -19.70
C GLN A 153 -29.04 -4.56 -20.99
N THR A 154 -29.43 -3.44 -21.60
CA THR A 154 -30.15 -3.43 -22.89
C THR A 154 -29.32 -4.03 -24.04
N ALA A 155 -27.99 -3.89 -24.03
CA ALA A 155 -27.10 -4.55 -24.98
C ALA A 155 -26.98 -6.07 -24.72
N LYS A 156 -26.86 -6.49 -23.45
CA LYS A 156 -26.84 -7.90 -23.03
C LYS A 156 -28.17 -8.60 -23.36
N GLU A 157 -29.31 -7.95 -23.16
CA GLU A 157 -30.63 -8.48 -23.55
C GLU A 157 -30.70 -8.74 -25.06
N LYS A 158 -30.23 -7.81 -25.90
CA LYS A 158 -30.17 -8.01 -27.37
C LYS A 158 -29.28 -9.19 -27.77
N VAL A 159 -28.14 -9.37 -27.12
CA VAL A 159 -27.24 -10.51 -27.37
C VAL A 159 -27.85 -11.83 -26.86
N THR A 160 -28.54 -11.82 -25.73
CA THR A 160 -29.20 -13.00 -25.13
C THR A 160 -30.39 -13.45 -25.98
N ILE A 161 -31.15 -12.50 -26.57
CA ILE A 161 -32.20 -12.77 -27.55
C ILE A 161 -31.62 -13.43 -28.81
N SER A 162 -30.38 -13.10 -29.17
CA SER A 162 -29.72 -13.63 -30.37
C SER A 162 -29.06 -15.02 -30.18
N ASN A 163 -28.69 -15.42 -28.95
CA ASN A 163 -28.06 -16.72 -28.70
C ASN A 163 -28.42 -17.30 -27.31
N PRO A 164 -29.50 -18.10 -27.20
CA PRO A 164 -30.07 -18.53 -25.92
C PRO A 164 -29.41 -19.78 -25.30
N ARG A 165 -28.29 -20.28 -25.84
CA ARG A 165 -27.82 -21.65 -25.53
C ARG A 165 -26.88 -21.82 -24.34
N ASN A 166 -26.39 -20.76 -23.67
CA ASN A 166 -25.34 -20.92 -22.65
C ASN A 166 -25.45 -20.03 -21.40
N THR A 167 -26.66 -19.73 -20.93
CA THR A 167 -26.86 -18.77 -19.84
C THR A 167 -27.22 -19.37 -18.49
N LYS A 168 -27.90 -20.53 -18.41
CA LYS A 168 -28.41 -21.01 -17.11
C LYS A 168 -27.32 -21.42 -16.11
N ALA A 169 -26.31 -22.17 -16.53
CA ALA A 169 -25.30 -22.72 -15.62
C ALA A 169 -24.42 -21.65 -14.95
N TRP A 170 -24.04 -20.59 -15.69
CA TRP A 170 -23.14 -19.54 -15.19
C TRP A 170 -23.82 -18.61 -14.17
N TRP A 171 -25.09 -18.25 -14.39
CA TRP A 171 -25.83 -17.39 -13.44
C TRP A 171 -26.07 -18.08 -12.09
N GLN A 172 -26.28 -19.40 -12.08
CA GLN A 172 -26.43 -20.17 -10.84
C GLN A 172 -25.12 -20.21 -10.04
N GLU A 173 -23.99 -20.47 -10.72
CA GLU A 173 -22.68 -20.51 -10.08
C GLU A 173 -22.31 -19.14 -9.49
N CYS A 174 -22.50 -18.04 -10.23
CA CYS A 174 -22.27 -16.68 -9.71
C CYS A 174 -23.17 -16.29 -8.52
N LEU A 175 -24.38 -16.83 -8.41
CA LEU A 175 -25.26 -16.60 -7.26
C LEU A 175 -24.75 -17.31 -5.99
N ASP A 176 -24.20 -18.52 -6.14
CA ASP A 176 -23.59 -19.26 -5.04
C ASP A 176 -22.33 -18.54 -4.52
N TRP A 177 -21.49 -17.97 -5.41
CA TRP A 177 -20.33 -17.15 -5.03
C TRP A 177 -20.72 -15.87 -4.27
N LEU A 178 -21.86 -15.25 -4.59
CA LEU A 178 -22.33 -14.03 -3.94
C LEU A 178 -22.96 -14.28 -2.57
N GLN A 179 -23.45 -15.49 -2.29
CA GLN A 179 -24.04 -15.86 -1.00
C GLN A 179 -23.01 -16.29 0.05
N GLU A 180 -21.83 -16.79 -0.35
CA GLU A 180 -20.80 -17.27 0.59
C GLU A 180 -19.92 -16.16 1.21
N GLU A 181 -19.97 -14.91 0.71
CA GLU A 181 -19.15 -13.79 1.18
C GLU A 181 -19.93 -12.65 1.87
N GLU A 182 -21.00 -12.96 2.61
CA GLU A 182 -21.51 -12.03 3.64
C GLU A 182 -20.56 -12.02 4.86
N TRP A 183 -19.34 -11.49 4.68
CA TRP A 183 -18.57 -11.00 5.81
C TRP A 183 -19.16 -9.67 6.24
N GLU A 184 -19.55 -9.57 7.51
CA GLU A 184 -19.96 -8.29 8.12
C GLU A 184 -18.91 -7.23 7.77
N ALA A 185 -19.30 -6.28 6.91
CA ALA A 185 -18.44 -5.19 6.50
C ALA A 185 -18.11 -4.39 7.77
N GLY A 186 -16.91 -4.61 8.32
CA GLY A 186 -16.41 -3.78 9.39
C GLY A 186 -16.54 -2.32 8.96
N THR A 187 -17.04 -1.47 9.85
CA THR A 187 -17.23 -0.03 9.59
C THR A 187 -15.85 0.64 9.51
N TYR A 188 -15.14 0.40 8.41
CA TYR A 188 -13.86 1.00 8.09
C TYR A 188 -14.08 2.19 7.19
N ASN A 189 -13.51 3.33 7.55
CA ASN A 189 -13.56 4.52 6.73
C ASN A 189 -12.59 4.36 5.54
N THR A 190 -13.12 4.52 4.33
CA THR A 190 -12.38 4.39 3.07
C THR A 190 -12.49 5.67 2.25
N SER A 191 -11.35 6.20 1.79
CA SER A 191 -11.28 7.27 0.79
C SER A 191 -10.72 6.69 -0.50
N LEU A 192 -11.55 6.63 -1.55
CA LEU A 192 -11.12 6.22 -2.89
C LEU A 192 -10.28 7.30 -3.60
N HIS A 193 -10.45 8.57 -3.23
CA HIS A 193 -9.67 9.67 -3.80
C HIS A 193 -8.22 9.64 -3.32
N ASP A 194 -8.02 9.35 -2.03
CA ASP A 194 -6.69 9.33 -1.40
C ASP A 194 -6.10 7.92 -1.32
N TRP A 195 -6.85 6.90 -1.73
CA TRP A 195 -6.48 5.48 -1.60
C TRP A 195 -6.13 5.09 -0.16
N THR A 196 -6.89 5.59 0.81
CA THR A 196 -6.67 5.35 2.25
C THR A 196 -7.80 4.55 2.87
N CYS A 197 -7.47 3.60 3.74
CA CYS A 197 -8.43 2.85 4.53
C CYS A 197 -8.00 2.78 6.00
N SER A 198 -8.95 2.87 6.93
CA SER A 198 -8.69 2.74 8.38
C SER A 198 -8.49 1.29 8.86
N CYS A 199 -8.59 0.28 7.97
CA CYS A 199 -8.56 -1.11 8.40
C CYS A 199 -7.15 -1.58 8.82
N PRO A 200 -7.03 -2.54 9.74
CA PRO A 200 -5.74 -3.09 10.14
C PRO A 200 -4.97 -3.68 8.95
N SER A 201 -5.66 -4.33 8.02
CA SER A 201 -5.02 -4.93 6.84
C SER A 201 -4.33 -3.89 5.95
N TYR A 202 -4.89 -2.68 5.84
CA TYR A 202 -4.27 -1.58 5.09
C TYR A 202 -2.93 -1.18 5.70
N LEU A 203 -2.90 -0.95 7.03
CA LEU A 203 -1.69 -0.57 7.76
C LEU A 203 -0.58 -1.64 7.73
N HIS A 204 -0.96 -2.91 7.66
CA HIS A 204 -0.01 -4.02 7.60
C HIS A 204 0.41 -4.39 6.17
N SER A 205 -0.35 -3.98 5.16
CA SER A 205 -0.03 -4.30 3.77
C SER A 205 1.24 -3.57 3.30
N HIS A 206 2.05 -4.26 2.50
CA HIS A 206 3.29 -3.70 1.96
C HIS A 206 3.05 -2.54 0.98
N PHE A 207 1.94 -2.62 0.23
CA PHE A 207 1.58 -1.67 -0.82
C PHE A 207 0.53 -0.64 -0.38
N LEU A 208 0.11 -0.66 0.90
CA LEU A 208 -1.02 0.13 1.39
C LEU A 208 -2.28 -0.13 0.54
N ILE A 209 -2.60 -1.41 0.36
CA ILE A 209 -3.78 -1.89 -0.36
C ILE A 209 -4.50 -2.88 0.54
N CYS A 210 -5.82 -2.79 0.59
CA CYS A 210 -6.67 -3.72 1.30
C CYS A 210 -7.91 -4.05 0.48
N LYS A 211 -8.62 -5.12 0.85
CA LYS A 211 -9.88 -5.52 0.20
C LYS A 211 -10.97 -4.45 0.19
N HIS A 212 -10.88 -3.44 1.06
CA HIS A 212 -11.87 -2.36 1.11
C HIS A 212 -11.59 -1.24 0.09
N LEU A 213 -10.49 -1.33 -0.66
CA LEU A 213 -10.09 -0.38 -1.71
C LEU A 213 -10.17 -1.00 -3.13
N ILE A 214 -10.47 -2.31 -3.24
CA ILE A 214 -10.60 -3.08 -4.48
C ILE A 214 -12.05 -3.55 -4.59
#